data_AF-A0A285SVJ5-F1
#
_entry.id   AF-A0A285SVJ5-F1
#
_cell.length_a   1.000
_cell.length_b   1.000
_cell.length_c   1.000
_cell.angle_alpha   90.00
_cell.angle_beta   90.00
_cell.angle_gamma   90.00
#
_symmetry.space_group_name_H-M   'P 1'
#
loop_
_entity.id
_entity.type
_entity.pdbx_description
1 polymer ?
#
loop_
_entity_poly.entity_id
_entity_poly.type
_entity_poly.pdbx_seq_one_letter_code
_entity_poly.pdbx_strand_id
1 'polypeptide(L)'
;MTLIRRSVPLPLLLATSLALTGCGWMNPFNWFRHQEVAQTLAPPGGYPDIENDKRRLIADVVGLEVKPSQGGAIVAATGLPPTQGWWGTALLAENDGEPVEGEMRYRFVAVWPEPGSLAAQRVGTPNSREVTATAYINSVKLARVKRIVVIGATNQRAISR
;
A
#
# COMPACT_ATOMS: atom_id res chain seq x y z
N MET A 1 -61.54 21.16 -60.78
CA MET A 1 -61.39 21.13 -59.31
C MET A 1 -61.12 19.68 -58.92
N THR A 2 -59.85 19.31 -58.76
CA THR A 2 -59.43 17.93 -58.46
C THR A 2 -58.37 18.01 -57.37
N LEU A 3 -58.77 17.71 -56.14
CA LEU A 3 -57.92 17.73 -54.96
C LEU A 3 -56.98 16.52 -54.98
N ILE A 4 -55.70 16.75 -55.24
CA ILE A 4 -54.65 15.74 -55.07
C ILE A 4 -54.35 15.65 -53.56
N ARG A 5 -54.90 14.64 -52.91
CA ARG A 5 -54.59 14.26 -51.53
C ARG A 5 -53.13 13.81 -51.46
N ARG A 6 -52.24 14.66 -50.94
CA ARG A 6 -50.87 14.26 -50.59
C ARG A 6 -50.93 13.45 -49.30
N SER A 7 -50.86 12.13 -49.43
CA SER A 7 -50.65 11.19 -48.33
C SER A 7 -49.28 11.45 -47.70
N VAL A 8 -49.26 12.23 -46.63
CA VAL A 8 -48.11 12.29 -45.72
C VAL A 8 -47.80 10.85 -45.29
N PRO A 9 -46.56 10.34 -45.47
CA PRO A 9 -46.24 8.96 -45.15
C PRO A 9 -46.21 8.80 -43.62
N LEU A 10 -47.39 8.59 -43.05
CA LEU A 10 -47.63 8.21 -41.66
C LEU A 10 -46.65 7.12 -41.15
N PRO A 11 -46.26 6.08 -41.92
CA PRO A 11 -45.29 5.10 -41.44
C PRO A 11 -43.89 5.71 -41.21
N LEU A 12 -43.49 6.73 -41.96
CA LEU A 12 -42.20 7.39 -41.80
C LEU A 12 -42.13 8.21 -40.51
N LEU A 13 -43.24 8.89 -40.16
CA LEU A 13 -43.42 9.63 -38.91
C LEU A 13 -43.49 8.70 -37.69
N LEU A 14 -44.18 7.56 -37.81
CA LEU A 14 -44.18 6.54 -36.75
C LEU A 14 -42.79 5.94 -36.55
N ALA A 15 -42.08 5.58 -37.63
CA ALA A 15 -40.74 5.00 -37.54
C ALA A 15 -39.72 5.97 -36.90
N THR A 16 -39.81 7.28 -37.18
CA THR A 16 -38.96 8.28 -36.52
C THR A 16 -39.31 8.46 -35.05
N SER A 17 -40.59 8.39 -34.67
CA SER A 17 -40.98 8.54 -33.26
C SER A 17 -40.48 7.40 -32.36
N LEU A 18 -40.42 6.15 -32.85
CA LEU A 18 -39.86 5.02 -32.10
C LEU A 18 -38.33 5.10 -31.94
N ALA A 19 -37.62 5.76 -32.86
CA ALA A 19 -36.16 5.89 -32.80
C ALA A 19 -35.69 6.90 -31.73
N LEU A 20 -36.53 7.87 -31.34
CA LEU A 20 -36.16 8.91 -30.36
C LEU A 20 -36.48 8.56 -28.90
N THR A 21 -37.27 7.52 -28.63
CA THR A 21 -37.64 7.12 -27.24
C THR A 21 -36.58 6.30 -26.51
N GLY A 22 -35.40 6.09 -27.12
CA GLY A 22 -34.23 5.47 -26.47
C GLY A 22 -33.48 6.39 -25.51
N CYS A 23 -34.17 7.26 -24.75
CA CYS A 23 -33.54 8.23 -23.86
C CYS A 23 -33.58 7.76 -22.41
N GLY A 24 -32.46 7.26 -21.91
CA GLY A 24 -32.21 7.07 -20.48
C GLY A 24 -31.19 5.99 -20.17
N TRP A 25 -31.31 4.84 -20.83
CA TRP A 25 -30.50 3.64 -20.56
C TRP A 25 -29.20 3.54 -21.41
N MET A 26 -29.18 4.08 -22.64
CA MET A 26 -28.04 4.01 -23.56
C MET A 26 -27.35 5.37 -23.79
N ASN A 27 -27.04 6.10 -22.71
CA ASN A 27 -26.32 7.37 -22.82
C ASN A 27 -24.80 7.15 -22.68
N PRO A 28 -23.99 7.40 -23.73
CA PRO A 28 -22.53 7.25 -23.66
C PRO A 28 -21.87 8.16 -22.63
N PHE A 29 -22.53 9.24 -22.20
CA PHE A 29 -22.02 10.12 -21.15
C PHE A 29 -22.33 9.64 -19.72
N ASN A 30 -23.25 8.68 -19.54
CA ASN A 30 -23.59 8.12 -18.23
C ASN A 30 -22.83 6.82 -17.92
N TRP A 31 -22.40 6.08 -18.94
CA TRP A 31 -21.56 4.87 -18.77
C TRP A 31 -20.21 5.16 -18.10
N PHE A 32 -19.64 6.35 -18.32
CA PHE A 32 -18.35 6.76 -17.74
C PHE A 32 -18.49 7.62 -16.47
N ARG A 33 -19.70 7.82 -15.95
CA ARG A 33 -19.95 8.66 -14.78
C ARG A 33 -19.85 7.90 -13.45
N HIS A 34 -19.86 6.57 -13.48
CA HIS A 34 -19.59 5.75 -12.29
C HIS A 34 -18.08 5.61 -12.08
N GLN A 35 -17.49 6.62 -11.43
CA GLN A 35 -16.32 6.41 -10.62
C GLN A 35 -16.85 6.18 -9.20
N GLU A 36 -17.18 4.94 -8.86
CA GLU A 36 -17.21 4.59 -7.44
C GLU A 36 -15.81 4.92 -6.91
N VAL A 37 -15.74 5.92 -6.04
CA VAL A 37 -14.53 6.17 -5.27
C VAL A 37 -14.31 4.89 -4.49
N ALA A 38 -13.35 4.08 -4.95
CA ALA A 38 -13.02 2.82 -4.30
C ALA A 38 -12.82 3.12 -2.82
N GLN A 39 -13.64 2.49 -1.98
CA GLN A 39 -13.48 2.63 -0.54
C GLN A 39 -12.10 2.11 -0.20
N THR A 40 -11.18 3.04 0.06
CA THR A 40 -9.82 2.70 0.41
C THR A 40 -9.82 2.13 1.82
N LEU A 41 -9.00 1.11 2.04
CA LEU A 41 -8.71 0.61 3.39
C LEU A 41 -7.81 1.57 4.18
N ALA A 42 -7.42 2.70 3.58
CA ALA A 42 -6.61 3.69 4.25
C ALA A 42 -7.40 4.34 5.41
N PRO A 43 -6.78 4.53 6.59
CA PRO A 43 -7.42 5.20 7.71
C PRO A 43 -7.82 6.65 7.35
N PRO A 44 -8.85 7.20 8.00
CA PRO A 44 -9.15 8.63 7.91
C PRO A 44 -7.92 9.45 8.33
N GLY A 45 -7.37 10.23 7.40
CA GLY A 45 -6.12 10.98 7.60
C GLY A 45 -4.86 10.36 6.98
N GLY A 46 -4.96 9.20 6.32
CA GLY A 46 -3.84 8.53 5.66
C GLY A 46 -3.04 7.60 6.57
N TYR A 47 -1.95 7.03 6.03
CA TYR A 47 -1.01 6.26 6.84
C TYR A 47 -0.10 7.23 7.62
N PRO A 48 0.20 6.93 8.90
CA PRO A 48 1.10 7.78 9.67
C PRO A 48 2.47 7.85 8.99
N ASP A 49 2.96 9.07 8.81
CA ASP A 49 4.35 9.33 8.46
C ASP A 49 5.26 8.91 9.62
N ILE A 50 6.56 8.74 9.36
CA ILE A 50 7.59 8.34 10.34
C ILE A 50 7.53 9.21 11.59
N GLU A 51 7.27 10.51 11.43
CA GLU A 51 7.17 11.47 12.54
C GLU A 51 5.95 11.21 13.45
N ASN A 52 4.86 10.69 12.88
CA ASN A 52 3.59 10.44 13.57
C ASN A 52 3.38 8.97 13.92
N ASP A 53 4.34 8.10 13.58
CA ASP A 53 4.25 6.67 13.87
C ASP A 53 4.48 6.40 15.36
N LYS A 54 3.43 5.92 16.03
CA LYS A 54 3.43 5.59 17.46
C LYS A 54 4.11 4.25 17.77
N ARG A 55 4.49 3.47 16.75
CA ARG A 55 5.17 2.18 16.92
C ARG A 55 6.57 2.37 17.49
N ARG A 56 7.00 1.40 18.30
CA ARG A 56 8.37 1.38 18.86
C ARG A 56 9.31 0.71 17.89
N LEU A 57 10.58 1.10 17.95
CA LEU A 57 11.65 0.31 17.36
C LEU A 57 11.66 -1.09 17.97
N ILE A 58 11.85 -2.10 17.12
CA ILE A 58 12.11 -3.46 17.58
C ILE A 58 13.40 -3.47 18.40
N ALA A 59 13.49 -4.30 19.44
CA ALA A 59 14.68 -4.30 20.31
C ALA A 59 15.94 -4.68 19.52
N ASP A 60 15.99 -5.91 19.01
CA ASP A 60 17.14 -6.42 18.26
C ASP A 60 16.75 -6.82 16.85
N VAL A 61 17.53 -6.39 15.87
CA VAL A 61 17.52 -6.93 14.51
C VAL A 61 18.43 -8.15 14.49
N VAL A 62 17.85 -9.33 14.27
CA VAL A 62 18.56 -10.63 14.31
C VAL A 62 18.80 -11.21 12.91
N GLY A 63 18.01 -10.79 11.92
CA GLY A 63 18.16 -11.18 10.52
C GLY A 63 18.00 -9.98 9.59
N LEU A 64 18.76 -9.99 8.50
CA LEU A 64 18.61 -9.05 7.40
C LEU A 64 18.94 -9.80 6.12
N GLU A 65 18.05 -9.76 5.14
CA GLU A 65 18.25 -10.34 3.82
C GLU A 65 17.71 -9.38 2.75
N VAL A 66 18.31 -9.45 1.56
CA VAL A 66 17.88 -8.67 0.39
C VAL A 66 17.69 -9.63 -0.77
N LYS A 67 16.45 -9.75 -1.24
CA LYS A 67 16.07 -10.66 -2.33
C LYS A 67 15.80 -9.87 -3.60
N PRO A 68 16.43 -10.20 -4.75
CA PRO A 68 16.09 -9.57 -6.02
C PRO A 68 14.66 -9.89 -6.42
N SER A 69 14.02 -8.96 -7.12
CA SER A 69 12.67 -9.08 -7.68
C SER A 69 12.65 -8.48 -9.09
N GLN A 70 11.60 -8.77 -9.88
CA GLN A 70 11.56 -8.36 -11.29
C GLN A 70 11.69 -6.84 -11.53
N GLY A 71 11.36 -6.01 -10.53
CA GLY A 71 11.45 -4.55 -10.64
C GLY A 71 12.44 -3.90 -9.67
N GLY A 72 13.23 -4.65 -8.92
CA GLY A 72 14.05 -4.10 -7.83
C GLY A 72 14.46 -5.14 -6.80
N ALA A 73 14.39 -4.82 -5.52
CA ALA A 73 14.71 -5.74 -4.43
C ALA A 73 13.73 -5.63 -3.26
N ILE A 74 13.53 -6.74 -2.57
CA ILE A 74 12.79 -6.82 -1.31
C ILE A 74 13.82 -6.94 -0.19
N VAL A 75 13.81 -5.98 0.72
CA VAL A 75 14.54 -6.04 1.99
C VAL A 75 13.64 -6.73 2.99
N ALA A 76 14.11 -7.81 3.63
CA ALA A 76 13.41 -8.45 4.72
C ALA A 76 14.31 -8.45 5.96
N ALA A 77 13.76 -8.00 7.09
CA ALA A 77 14.45 -7.99 8.37
C ALA A 77 13.67 -8.82 9.38
N THR A 78 14.39 -9.64 10.15
CA THR A 78 13.85 -10.39 11.28
C THR A 78 14.28 -9.71 12.56
N GLY A 79 13.32 -9.40 13.42
CA GLY A 79 13.51 -8.72 14.67
C GLY A 79 13.10 -9.58 15.85
N LEU A 80 13.77 -9.40 16.97
CA LEU A 80 13.50 -10.07 18.23
C LEU A 80 13.02 -9.03 19.27
N PRO A 81 11.71 -8.96 19.53
CA PRO A 81 11.15 -8.11 20.57
C PRO A 81 11.44 -8.66 21.97
N PRO A 82 11.39 -7.83 23.03
CA PRO A 82 11.67 -8.26 24.41
C PRO A 82 10.65 -9.25 24.97
N THR A 83 9.41 -9.21 24.48
CA THR A 83 8.27 -10.00 24.98
C THR A 83 7.44 -10.53 23.81
N GLN A 84 6.45 -11.35 24.13
CA GLN A 84 5.45 -11.80 23.17
C GLN A 84 4.45 -10.69 22.79
N GLY A 85 3.71 -10.91 21.70
CA GLY A 85 2.58 -10.08 21.29
C GLY A 85 2.94 -8.74 20.66
N TRP A 86 4.16 -8.57 20.17
CA TRP A 86 4.50 -7.49 19.25
C TRP A 86 3.96 -7.82 17.86
N TRP A 87 3.40 -6.83 17.17
CA TRP A 87 2.72 -7.04 15.88
C TRP A 87 2.77 -5.77 15.02
N GLY A 88 2.16 -5.80 13.83
CA GLY A 88 2.03 -4.61 12.97
C GLY A 88 3.39 -4.05 12.54
N THR A 89 4.30 -4.94 12.16
CA THR A 89 5.68 -4.60 11.85
C THR A 89 5.82 -3.85 10.53
N ALA A 90 6.80 -2.95 10.44
CA ALA A 90 7.15 -2.28 9.20
C ALA A 90 8.62 -1.87 9.19
N LEU A 91 9.17 -1.77 7.98
CA LEU A 91 10.42 -1.09 7.70
C LEU A 91 10.10 0.30 7.17
N LEU A 92 10.24 1.32 8.02
CA LEU A 92 10.00 2.70 7.63
C LEU A 92 11.27 3.30 7.06
N ALA A 93 11.21 3.80 5.83
CA ALA A 93 12.38 4.32 5.13
C ALA A 93 12.68 5.75 5.57
N GLU A 94 13.87 6.02 6.09
CA GLU A 94 14.30 7.40 6.40
C GLU A 94 14.50 8.20 5.09
N ASN A 95 14.56 9.54 5.21
CA ASN A 95 14.77 10.47 4.09
C ASN A 95 13.77 10.29 2.94
N ASP A 96 12.47 10.14 3.26
CA ASP A 96 11.39 9.92 2.29
C ASP A 96 11.63 8.71 1.36
N GLY A 97 12.38 7.73 1.88
CA GLY A 97 12.81 6.56 1.13
C GLY A 97 13.76 6.86 -0.02
N GLU A 98 14.54 7.94 0.08
CA GLU A 98 15.65 8.23 -0.82
C GLU A 98 16.99 7.84 -0.18
N PRO A 99 17.91 7.23 -0.94
CA PRO A 99 19.22 6.90 -0.43
C PRO A 99 20.08 8.16 -0.28
N VAL A 100 20.71 8.31 0.88
CA VAL A 100 21.66 9.40 1.18
C VAL A 100 23.06 8.83 1.12
N GLU A 101 23.93 9.40 0.29
CA GLU A 101 25.31 8.91 0.08
C GLU A 101 25.39 7.42 -0.35
N GLY A 102 24.31 6.92 -0.98
CA GLY A 102 24.18 5.52 -1.38
C GLY A 102 23.74 4.58 -0.25
N GLU A 103 23.32 5.11 0.89
CA GLU A 103 22.77 4.35 2.00
C GLU A 103 21.24 4.45 2.05
N MET A 104 20.56 3.30 2.03
CA MET A 104 19.13 3.20 2.28
C MET A 104 18.90 2.77 3.74
N ARG A 105 18.30 3.64 4.55
CA ARG A 105 18.11 3.41 5.98
C ARG A 105 16.65 3.13 6.30
N TYR A 106 16.42 2.11 7.12
CA TYR A 106 15.11 1.73 7.60
C TYR A 106 15.06 1.65 9.11
N ARG A 107 14.00 2.21 9.69
CA ARG A 107 13.60 1.98 11.09
C ARG A 107 12.71 0.75 11.13
N PHE A 108 13.12 -0.29 11.86
CA PHE A 108 12.28 -1.45 12.08
C PHE A 108 11.36 -1.18 13.27
N VAL A 109 10.10 -0.89 12.97
CA VAL A 109 9.08 -0.58 13.98
C VAL A 109 8.06 -1.70 14.13
N ALA A 110 7.46 -1.77 15.31
CA ALA A 110 6.38 -2.69 15.65
C ALA A 110 5.47 -2.09 16.74
N VAL A 111 4.19 -2.48 16.71
CA VAL A 111 3.23 -2.17 17.76
C VAL A 111 3.59 -2.98 19.01
N TRP A 112 3.68 -2.30 20.15
CA TRP A 112 3.94 -2.96 21.42
C TRP A 112 2.65 -3.59 21.99
N PRO A 113 2.74 -4.70 22.76
CA PRO A 113 1.57 -5.27 23.43
C PRO A 113 1.04 -4.34 24.53
N GLU A 114 -0.27 -4.35 24.75
CA GLU A 114 -0.93 -3.52 25.77
C GLU A 114 -0.26 -3.68 27.15
N PRO A 115 0.15 -2.59 27.82
CA PRO A 115 0.76 -2.68 29.15
C PRO A 115 -0.13 -3.45 30.14
N GLY A 116 0.47 -4.36 30.90
CA GLY A 116 -0.26 -5.21 31.86
C GLY A 116 -0.96 -6.43 31.25
N SER A 117 -0.98 -6.58 29.92
CA SER A 117 -1.46 -7.81 29.27
C SER A 117 -0.51 -9.00 29.51
N LEU A 118 -1.04 -10.22 29.44
CA LEU A 118 -0.22 -11.45 29.52
C LEU A 118 0.85 -11.53 28.43
N ALA A 119 0.64 -10.89 27.28
CA ALA A 119 1.61 -10.87 26.20
C ALA A 119 2.81 -9.96 26.54
N ALA A 120 2.54 -8.79 27.15
CA ALA A 120 3.56 -7.86 27.62
C ALA A 120 4.45 -8.42 28.74
N GLN A 121 4.06 -9.53 29.37
CA GLN A 121 4.82 -10.16 30.46
C GLN A 121 5.48 -11.50 30.05
N ARG A 122 4.99 -12.15 28.98
CA ARG A 122 5.49 -13.45 28.56
C ARG A 122 6.77 -13.32 27.72
N VAL A 123 7.85 -13.92 28.21
CA VAL A 123 9.10 -14.08 27.48
C VAL A 123 9.24 -15.55 27.09
N GLY A 124 8.82 -15.87 25.86
CA GLY A 124 9.00 -17.20 25.27
C GLY A 124 10.39 -17.39 24.66
N THR A 125 10.58 -18.51 23.96
CA THR A 125 11.79 -18.78 23.18
C THR A 125 12.00 -17.71 22.09
N PRO A 126 13.24 -17.46 21.64
CA PRO A 126 13.50 -16.48 20.58
C PRO A 126 12.64 -16.70 19.32
N ASN A 127 12.63 -17.91 18.77
CA ASN A 127 11.85 -18.25 17.57
C ASN A 127 10.35 -17.96 17.71
N SER A 128 9.79 -18.09 18.92
CA SER A 128 8.37 -17.81 19.16
C SER A 128 8.04 -16.31 19.20
N ARG A 129 9.06 -15.45 19.36
CA ARG A 129 8.92 -13.99 19.46
C ARG A 129 9.34 -13.27 18.18
N GLU A 130 10.06 -13.94 17.30
CA GLU A 130 10.55 -13.34 16.07
C GLU A 130 9.42 -12.76 15.22
N VAL A 131 9.65 -11.56 14.72
CA VAL A 131 8.76 -10.87 13.79
C VAL A 131 9.53 -10.46 12.56
N THR A 132 8.89 -10.50 11.40
CA THR A 132 9.51 -10.12 10.13
C THR A 132 8.83 -8.88 9.58
N ALA A 133 9.62 -7.97 9.03
CA ALA A 133 9.15 -6.82 8.27
C ALA A 133 9.84 -6.80 6.90
N THR A 134 9.12 -6.33 5.89
CA THR A 134 9.63 -6.23 4.52
C THR A 134 9.43 -4.84 3.94
N ALA A 135 10.35 -4.42 3.08
CA ALA A 135 10.25 -3.19 2.30
C ALA A 135 10.71 -3.45 0.87
N TYR A 136 10.07 -2.79 -0.09
CA TYR A 136 10.42 -2.87 -1.49
C TYR A 136 11.22 -1.65 -1.93
N ILE A 137 12.31 -1.89 -2.67
CA ILE A 137 13.12 -0.87 -3.33
C ILE A 137 12.99 -1.10 -4.83
N ASN A 138 12.47 -0.12 -5.55
CA ASN A 138 12.42 -0.18 -7.02
C ASN A 138 13.82 -0.07 -7.64
N SER A 139 13.97 -0.52 -8.88
CA SER A 139 15.25 -0.60 -9.60
C SER A 139 15.95 0.75 -9.74
N VAL A 140 15.20 1.83 -9.94
CA VAL A 140 15.74 3.20 -10.08
C VAL A 140 16.41 3.65 -8.78
N LYS A 141 15.76 3.43 -7.63
CA LYS A 141 16.35 3.71 -6.33
C LYS A 141 17.51 2.77 -6.04
N LEU A 142 17.30 1.46 -6.26
CA LEU A 142 18.28 0.42 -5.98
C LEU A 142 19.61 0.63 -6.73
N ALA A 143 19.58 1.18 -7.94
CA ALA A 143 20.79 1.50 -8.71
C ALA A 143 21.71 2.52 -8.00
N ARG A 144 21.16 3.35 -7.11
CA ARG A 144 21.91 4.33 -6.31
C ARG A 144 22.29 3.80 -4.92
N VAL A 145 21.78 2.64 -4.51
CA VAL A 145 22.01 2.04 -3.19
C VAL A 145 23.25 1.15 -3.22
N LYS A 146 24.22 1.46 -2.35
CA LYS A 146 25.43 0.67 -2.07
C LYS A 146 25.30 -0.11 -0.76
N ARG A 147 24.57 0.45 0.20
CA ARG A 147 24.40 -0.11 1.54
C ARG A 147 22.95 0.01 1.99
N ILE A 148 22.42 -1.05 2.60
CA ILE A 148 21.09 -1.07 3.22
C ILE A 148 21.28 -1.27 4.71
N VAL A 149 20.71 -0.39 5.53
CA VAL A 149 20.81 -0.42 6.99
C VAL A 149 19.42 -0.52 7.60
N VAL A 150 19.25 -1.44 8.55
CA VAL A 150 18.04 -1.60 9.34
C VAL A 150 18.37 -1.35 10.81
N ILE A 151 17.66 -0.40 11.41
CA ILE A 151 17.88 0.11 12.75
C ILE A 151 16.82 -0.47 13.68
N GLY A 152 17.27 -1.10 14.76
CA GLY A 152 16.49 -1.46 15.95
C GLY A 152 16.81 -0.50 17.11
N ALA A 153 16.24 -0.78 18.27
CA ALA A 153 16.44 0.03 19.47
C ALA A 153 17.81 -0.19 20.11
N THR A 154 18.29 -1.44 20.09
CA THR A 154 19.55 -1.85 20.74
C THR A 154 20.68 -1.99 19.73
N ASN A 155 20.37 -2.34 18.49
CA ASN A 155 21.37 -2.60 17.45
C ASN A 155 20.91 -2.13 16.06
N GLN A 156 21.80 -2.30 15.09
CA GLN A 156 21.50 -2.13 13.67
C GLN A 156 22.21 -3.22 12.87
N ARG A 157 21.62 -3.63 11.75
CA ARG A 157 22.26 -4.52 10.78
C ARG A 157 22.36 -3.84 9.44
N ALA A 158 23.45 -4.12 8.73
CA ALA A 158 23.69 -3.59 7.40
C ALA A 158 24.10 -4.69 6.44
N ILE A 159 23.69 -4.55 5.19
CA ILE A 159 24.19 -5.33 4.05
C ILE A 159 24.74 -4.35 3.02
N SER A 160 25.93 -4.63 2.55
CA SER A 160 26.54 -3.94 1.41
C SER A 160 26.46 -4.83 0.18
N ARG A 161 26.32 -4.19 -0.99
CA ARG A 161 26.33 -4.86 -2.28
C ARG A 161 27.74 -4.96 -2.85
#